data_AF-A0AAE1BFM2-F1
#
_entry.id   AF-A0AAE1BFM2-F1
#
_cell.length_a   1.000
_cell.length_b   1.000
_cell.length_c   1.000
_cell.angle_alpha   90.00
_cell.angle_beta   90.00
_cell.angle_gamma   90.00
#
_symmetry.space_group_name_H-M   'P 1'
#
loop_
_entity.id
_entity.type
_entity.pdbx_description
1 polymer ?
#
loop_
_entity_poly.entity_id
_entity_poly.type
_entity_poly.pdbx_seq_one_letter_code
_entity_poly.pdbx_strand_id
1 'polypeptide(L)'
;MGEVDSDVSGKADSDVSGEADSDMSGEADSDVSSEVDSDVCGETDSDVCGEADSDVCGEVDSDVCGETDSDVCGETDSDVCGETDSNVSGEVDSDVSGETDSDVSGEVDSDVSGEADSDVSGEADSDVCGEADSDVSGETDSDVCGEAESDVCGEADSDVSGEADSDVSGEVDSDVSGEADSNVSGEVDSDVSGEADSDVSGEADSDVSGETDSDVSGEANSNASGEVDSNVSGEVRQYRGDLDIHILTRPPDL
;
A
#
# COMPACT_ATOMS: atom_id res chain seq x y z
N MET A 1 -25.05 23.29 18.30
CA MET A 1 -26.33 22.58 18.07
C MET A 1 -27.27 23.50 17.31
N GLY A 2 -26.78 23.98 16.17
CA GLY A 2 -27.62 24.30 15.03
C GLY A 2 -27.38 23.18 14.03
N GLU A 3 -28.43 22.79 13.32
CA GLU A 3 -28.36 21.95 12.13
C GLU A 3 -28.38 22.92 10.94
N VAL A 4 -27.54 22.71 9.94
CA VAL A 4 -27.49 23.52 8.71
C VAL A 4 -27.75 22.61 7.52
N ASP A 5 -28.93 22.77 6.91
CA ASP A 5 -29.25 22.16 5.61
C ASP A 5 -29.16 23.22 4.51
N SER A 6 -28.39 22.97 3.45
CA SER A 6 -28.28 23.93 2.34
C SER A 6 -28.09 23.32 0.95
N ASP A 7 -29.01 23.66 0.03
CA ASP A 7 -28.82 23.47 -1.43
C ASP A 7 -28.25 24.78 -2.04
N VAL A 8 -27.00 24.77 -2.54
CA VAL A 8 -26.39 25.99 -3.15
C VAL A 8 -25.80 25.72 -4.53
N SER A 9 -25.94 26.73 -5.40
CA SER A 9 -25.18 26.82 -6.65
C SER A 9 -24.23 28.02 -6.54
N GLY A 10 -22.93 27.76 -6.43
CA GLY A 10 -21.90 28.79 -6.18
C GLY A 10 -20.99 28.43 -5.02
N LYS A 11 -20.67 29.42 -4.17
CA LYS A 11 -19.83 29.25 -2.98
C LYS A 11 -20.70 29.15 -1.72
N ALA A 12 -20.39 28.22 -0.84
CA ALA A 12 -21.01 28.09 0.48
C ALA A 12 -19.92 28.00 1.56
N ASP A 13 -20.08 28.78 2.63
CA ASP A 13 -19.18 28.75 3.80
C ASP A 13 -20.02 28.45 5.04
N SER A 14 -19.65 27.45 5.84
CA SER A 14 -20.44 26.94 6.96
C SER A 14 -19.60 26.71 8.23
N ASP A 15 -19.81 27.50 9.29
CA ASP A 15 -19.25 27.22 10.63
C ASP A 15 -20.32 26.56 11.52
N VAL A 16 -20.22 25.25 11.79
CA VAL A 16 -21.25 24.49 12.53
C VAL A 16 -20.67 23.77 13.76
N SER A 17 -21.40 23.84 14.88
CA SER A 17 -21.05 23.15 16.14
C SER A 17 -22.09 22.07 16.47
N GLY A 18 -22.48 21.33 15.44
CA GLY A 18 -23.59 20.41 15.29
C GLY A 18 -23.59 19.88 13.85
N GLU A 19 -24.67 19.24 13.42
CA GLU A 19 -24.65 18.58 12.10
C GLU A 19 -24.77 19.57 10.93
N ALA A 20 -24.05 19.29 9.86
CA ALA A 20 -24.11 20.01 8.58
C ALA A 20 -24.45 19.03 7.45
N ASP A 21 -25.40 19.41 6.60
CA ASP A 21 -25.93 18.60 5.51
C ASP A 21 -25.99 19.49 4.24
N SER A 22 -25.20 19.16 3.22
CA SER A 22 -24.90 20.07 2.10
C SER A 22 -25.07 19.44 0.72
N ASP A 23 -25.92 20.04 -0.14
CA ASP A 23 -26.00 19.72 -1.56
C ASP A 23 -25.42 20.88 -2.40
N MET A 24 -24.23 20.71 -2.98
CA MET A 24 -23.48 21.83 -3.59
C MET A 24 -23.08 21.59 -5.06
N SER A 25 -23.19 22.65 -5.86
CA SER A 25 -22.54 22.73 -7.18
C SER A 25 -21.68 23.99 -7.26
N GLY A 26 -20.37 23.83 -7.14
CA GLY A 26 -19.42 24.92 -7.01
C GLY A 26 -18.38 24.62 -5.94
N GLU A 27 -18.21 25.51 -4.97
CA GLU A 27 -17.17 25.34 -3.95
C GLU A 27 -17.78 25.44 -2.56
N ALA A 28 -17.35 24.54 -1.67
CA ALA A 28 -17.87 24.38 -0.34
C ALA A 28 -16.74 24.42 0.69
N ASP A 29 -16.81 25.35 1.63
CA ASP A 29 -15.87 25.48 2.75
C ASP A 29 -16.66 25.20 4.06
N SER A 30 -16.26 24.21 4.85
CA SER A 30 -17.00 23.81 6.08
C SER A 30 -16.10 23.55 7.29
N ASP A 31 -16.39 24.23 8.40
CA ASP A 31 -15.77 23.98 9.72
C ASP A 31 -16.81 23.33 10.65
N VAL A 32 -16.67 22.03 10.96
CA VAL A 32 -17.67 21.28 11.74
C VAL A 32 -17.08 20.50 12.91
N SER A 33 -17.76 20.53 14.06
CA SER A 33 -17.29 19.86 15.31
C SER A 33 -18.11 18.63 15.72
N SER A 34 -18.88 18.04 14.80
CA SER A 34 -19.61 16.78 15.00
C SER A 34 -19.73 16.03 13.68
N GLU A 35 -20.88 15.98 13.03
CA GLU A 35 -21.12 15.17 11.83
C GLU A 35 -21.30 16.09 10.62
N VAL A 36 -20.64 15.73 9.51
CA VAL A 36 -20.80 16.35 8.19
C VAL A 36 -21.25 15.30 7.20
N ASP A 37 -22.27 15.62 6.41
CA ASP A 37 -22.71 14.85 5.26
C ASP A 37 -22.78 15.83 4.06
N SER A 38 -22.05 15.56 2.97
CA SER A 38 -21.94 16.52 1.85
C SER A 38 -21.84 15.86 0.48
N ASP A 39 -22.74 16.27 -0.42
CA ASP A 39 -22.74 15.96 -1.85
C ASP A 39 -22.20 17.18 -2.64
N VAL A 40 -20.98 17.10 -3.18
CA VAL A 40 -20.35 18.23 -3.88
C VAL A 40 -19.97 17.92 -5.32
N CYS A 41 -20.40 18.77 -6.25
CA CYS A 41 -19.87 18.83 -7.62
C CYS A 41 -18.97 20.06 -7.77
N GLY A 42 -17.67 19.89 -7.56
CA GLY A 42 -16.65 20.93 -7.62
C GLY A 42 -15.58 20.75 -6.55
N GLU A 43 -15.18 21.83 -5.89
CA GLU A 43 -14.08 21.82 -4.91
C GLU A 43 -14.66 21.83 -3.49
N THR A 44 -14.09 21.03 -2.60
CA THR A 44 -14.49 20.97 -1.19
C THR A 44 -13.27 21.16 -0.30
N ASP A 45 -13.37 22.04 0.69
CA ASP A 45 -12.37 22.32 1.72
C ASP A 45 -13.07 22.16 3.09
N SER A 46 -12.67 21.18 3.90
CA SER A 46 -13.38 20.84 5.16
C SER A 46 -12.47 20.56 6.34
N ASP A 47 -12.73 21.25 7.45
CA ASP A 47 -12.14 21.00 8.77
C ASP A 47 -13.18 20.28 9.66
N VAL A 48 -13.01 18.98 9.91
CA VAL A 48 -13.97 18.17 10.70
C VAL A 48 -13.37 17.63 11.99
N CYS A 49 -14.04 17.88 13.11
CA CYS A 49 -13.74 17.25 14.40
C CYS A 49 -14.90 16.32 14.78
N GLY A 50 -14.90 15.10 14.26
CA GLY A 50 -15.96 14.12 14.45
C GLY A 50 -16.05 13.17 13.27
N GLU A 51 -17.24 13.01 12.70
CA GLU A 51 -17.50 12.10 11.58
C GLU A 51 -17.71 12.93 10.31
N ALA A 52 -17.08 12.53 9.21
CA ALA A 52 -17.26 13.15 7.90
C ALA A 52 -17.65 12.09 6.86
N ASP A 53 -18.82 12.26 6.24
CA ASP A 53 -19.29 11.51 5.07
C ASP A 53 -19.31 12.47 3.86
N SER A 54 -18.71 12.12 2.73
CA SER A 54 -18.68 12.99 1.55
C SER A 54 -18.68 12.26 0.20
N ASP A 55 -19.59 12.67 -0.68
CA ASP A 55 -19.62 12.26 -2.10
C ASP A 55 -19.16 13.43 -2.98
N VAL A 56 -17.96 13.36 -3.57
CA VAL A 56 -17.38 14.47 -4.33
C VAL A 56 -17.05 14.12 -5.77
N CYS A 57 -17.52 14.97 -6.70
CA CYS A 57 -17.11 14.97 -8.10
C CYS A 57 -16.24 16.22 -8.37
N GLY A 58 -14.94 16.11 -8.11
CA GLY A 58 -13.96 17.18 -8.25
C GLY A 58 -12.80 17.00 -7.28
N GLU A 59 -12.39 18.08 -6.63
CA GLU A 59 -11.21 18.12 -5.76
C GLU A 59 -11.65 18.20 -4.30
N VAL A 60 -11.00 17.43 -3.42
CA VAL A 60 -11.25 17.41 -1.98
C VAL A 60 -9.96 17.74 -1.25
N ASP A 61 -10.03 18.69 -0.32
CA ASP A 61 -9.00 19.03 0.66
C ASP A 61 -9.66 18.91 2.05
N SER A 62 -9.17 18.04 2.93
CA SER A 62 -9.85 17.75 4.20
C SER A 62 -8.90 17.47 5.37
N ASP A 63 -9.11 18.19 6.47
CA ASP A 63 -8.47 17.98 7.77
C ASP A 63 -9.48 17.32 8.72
N VAL A 64 -9.31 16.02 9.03
CA VAL A 64 -10.27 15.29 9.89
C VAL A 64 -9.63 14.78 11.19
N CYS A 65 -10.26 15.10 12.31
CA CYS A 65 -9.97 14.55 13.62
C CYS A 65 -11.13 13.65 14.08
N GLY A 66 -11.13 12.40 13.60
CA GLY A 66 -12.15 11.40 13.89
C GLY A 66 -12.26 10.39 12.76
N GLU A 67 -13.46 10.13 12.30
CA GLU A 67 -13.75 9.11 11.29
C GLU A 67 -14.13 9.78 9.97
N THR A 68 -13.63 9.27 8.85
CA THR A 68 -13.94 9.78 7.51
C THR A 68 -14.36 8.63 6.60
N ASP A 69 -15.44 8.82 5.84
CA ASP A 69 -15.89 7.96 4.75
C ASP A 69 -16.10 8.85 3.51
N SER A 70 -15.45 8.54 2.40
CA SER A 70 -15.45 9.42 1.22
C SER A 70 -15.45 8.66 -0.11
N ASP A 71 -16.39 9.04 -0.99
CA ASP A 71 -16.48 8.58 -2.38
C ASP A 71 -16.07 9.74 -3.31
N VAL A 72 -14.87 9.68 -3.91
CA VAL A 72 -14.31 10.77 -4.73
C VAL A 72 -14.08 10.38 -6.19
N CYS A 73 -14.59 11.19 -7.10
CA CYS A 73 -14.29 11.14 -8.53
C CYS A 73 -13.45 12.36 -8.93
N GLY A 74 -12.14 12.29 -8.71
CA GLY A 74 -11.18 13.37 -8.95
C GLY A 74 -9.96 13.22 -8.06
N GLU A 75 -9.52 14.32 -7.46
CA GLU A 75 -8.30 14.38 -6.65
C GLU A 75 -8.68 14.55 -5.16
N THR A 76 -7.97 13.86 -4.29
CA THR A 76 -8.16 13.94 -2.82
C THR A 76 -6.83 14.23 -2.14
N ASP A 77 -6.82 15.23 -1.27
CA ASP A 77 -5.73 15.58 -0.36
C ASP A 77 -6.32 15.56 1.06
N SER A 78 -5.77 14.74 1.97
CA SER A 78 -6.39 14.53 3.28
C SER A 78 -5.40 14.29 4.41
N ASP A 79 -5.58 15.05 5.49
CA ASP A 79 -4.86 14.92 6.77
C ASP A 79 -5.82 14.31 7.82
N VAL A 80 -5.65 13.04 8.18
CA VAL A 80 -6.57 12.34 9.10
C VAL A 80 -5.90 11.87 10.39
N CYS A 81 -6.51 12.24 11.53
CA CYS A 81 -6.19 11.74 12.87
C CYS A 81 -7.33 10.86 13.38
N GLY A 82 -7.36 9.59 12.98
CA GLY A 82 -8.37 8.62 13.37
C GLY A 82 -8.49 7.51 12.32
N GLU A 83 -9.70 7.24 11.86
CA GLU A 83 -9.98 6.15 10.93
C GLU A 83 -10.46 6.75 9.60
N THR A 84 -9.99 6.21 8.47
CA THR A 84 -10.38 6.63 7.12
C THR A 84 -10.81 5.43 6.30
N ASP A 85 -11.95 5.56 5.60
CA ASP A 85 -12.40 4.68 4.52
C ASP A 85 -12.58 5.56 3.27
N SER A 86 -11.97 5.18 2.14
CA SER A 86 -12.00 6.02 0.94
C SER A 86 -12.07 5.21 -0.35
N ASN A 87 -13.01 5.58 -1.23
CA ASN A 87 -13.12 5.04 -2.58
C ASN A 87 -12.84 6.15 -3.60
N VAL A 88 -11.68 6.08 -4.28
CA VAL A 88 -11.24 7.16 -5.17
C VAL A 88 -11.04 6.67 -6.61
N SER A 89 -11.63 7.41 -7.56
CA SER A 89 -11.37 7.29 -8.99
C SER A 89 -10.59 8.52 -9.48
N GLY A 90 -9.27 8.48 -9.30
CA GLY A 90 -8.34 9.55 -9.64
C GLY A 90 -7.08 9.46 -8.79
N GLU A 91 -6.65 10.58 -8.23
CA GLU A 91 -5.38 10.68 -7.50
C GLU A 91 -5.66 10.90 -6.00
N VAL A 92 -4.87 10.26 -5.13
CA VAL A 92 -4.97 10.37 -3.67
C VAL A 92 -3.61 10.74 -3.10
N ASP A 93 -3.59 11.75 -2.25
CA ASP A 93 -2.47 12.14 -1.37
C ASP A 93 -3.03 12.14 0.06
N SER A 94 -2.47 11.35 0.98
CA SER A 94 -3.04 11.17 2.32
C SER A 94 -2.00 10.97 3.42
N ASP A 95 -2.19 11.73 4.51
CA ASP A 95 -1.37 11.71 5.73
C ASP A 95 -2.25 11.19 6.89
N VAL A 96 -2.08 9.92 7.29
CA VAL A 96 -2.97 9.26 8.28
C VAL A 96 -2.23 8.88 9.56
N SER A 97 -2.75 9.35 10.70
CA SER A 97 -2.35 8.92 12.04
C SER A 97 -3.45 8.08 12.68
N GLY A 98 -3.49 6.80 12.33
CA GLY A 98 -4.48 5.84 12.81
C GLY A 98 -4.62 4.68 11.82
N GLU A 99 -5.85 4.37 11.42
CA GLU A 99 -6.16 3.25 10.55
C GLU A 99 -6.70 3.79 9.21
N THR A 100 -6.27 3.21 8.09
CA THR A 100 -6.78 3.59 6.76
C THR A 100 -7.15 2.37 5.94
N ASP A 101 -8.25 2.47 5.20
CA ASP A 101 -8.74 1.50 4.21
C ASP A 101 -9.06 2.28 2.91
N SER A 102 -8.38 1.95 1.82
CA SER A 102 -8.41 2.74 0.58
C SER A 102 -8.60 1.85 -0.66
N ASP A 103 -9.63 2.16 -1.44
CA ASP A 103 -10.00 1.50 -2.70
C ASP A 103 -9.76 2.49 -3.87
N VAL A 104 -8.64 2.38 -4.59
CA VAL A 104 -8.21 3.41 -5.56
C VAL A 104 -8.05 2.89 -6.99
N SER A 105 -8.69 3.58 -7.93
CA SER A 105 -8.50 3.41 -9.38
C SER A 105 -7.75 4.60 -9.97
N GLY A 106 -6.43 4.61 -9.82
CA GLY A 106 -5.54 5.67 -10.29
C GLY A 106 -4.21 5.63 -9.56
N GLU A 107 -3.78 6.75 -9.00
CA GLU A 107 -2.47 6.90 -8.36
C GLU A 107 -2.68 7.20 -6.86
N VAL A 108 -1.86 6.60 -6.01
CA VAL A 108 -1.89 6.77 -4.54
C VAL A 108 -0.50 7.15 -4.05
N ASP A 109 -0.46 8.17 -3.19
CA ASP A 109 0.69 8.54 -2.34
C ASP A 109 0.17 8.59 -0.89
N SER A 110 0.73 7.80 0.02
CA SER A 110 0.19 7.67 1.39
C SER A 110 1.27 7.54 2.47
N ASP A 111 1.15 8.36 3.50
CA ASP A 111 2.00 8.40 4.70
C ASP A 111 1.17 7.93 5.92
N VAL A 112 1.42 6.71 6.43
CA VAL A 112 0.59 6.10 7.50
C VAL A 112 1.38 5.80 8.76
N SER A 113 0.91 6.33 9.88
CA SER A 113 1.38 5.98 11.24
C SER A 113 0.33 5.17 11.99
N GLY A 114 0.26 3.87 11.67
CA GLY A 114 -0.67 2.91 12.27
C GLY A 114 -0.85 1.72 11.35
N GLU A 115 -2.09 1.42 10.98
CA GLU A 115 -2.43 0.27 10.13
C GLU A 115 -2.96 0.79 8.78
N ALA A 116 -2.48 0.21 7.68
CA ALA A 116 -2.89 0.57 6.33
C ALA A 116 -3.37 -0.67 5.55
N ASP A 117 -4.53 -0.56 4.92
CA ASP A 117 -5.07 -1.53 3.95
C ASP A 117 -5.36 -0.77 2.65
N SER A 118 -4.94 -1.30 1.51
CA SER A 118 -5.06 -0.60 0.22
C SER A 118 -5.24 -1.55 -0.98
N ASP A 119 -6.30 -1.30 -1.75
CA ASP A 119 -6.64 -1.98 -3.00
C ASP A 119 -6.41 -1.01 -4.19
N VAL A 120 -5.31 -1.16 -4.93
CA VAL A 120 -4.90 -0.18 -5.97
C VAL A 120 -4.89 -0.78 -7.38
N SER A 121 -5.65 -0.16 -8.28
CA SER A 121 -5.60 -0.42 -9.72
C SER A 121 -4.88 0.72 -10.47
N GLY A 122 -3.56 0.75 -10.36
CA GLY A 122 -2.69 1.76 -10.98
C GLY A 122 -1.32 1.77 -10.32
N GLU A 123 -0.89 2.93 -9.85
CA GLU A 123 0.41 3.11 -9.20
C GLU A 123 0.19 3.44 -7.71
N ALA A 124 0.98 2.84 -6.83
CA ALA A 124 0.93 3.06 -5.38
C ALA A 124 2.32 3.39 -4.84
N ASP A 125 2.40 4.41 -3.98
CA ASP A 125 3.58 4.80 -3.19
C ASP A 125 3.13 4.94 -1.73
N SER A 126 3.76 4.19 -0.81
CA SER A 126 3.31 4.09 0.58
C SER A 126 4.47 4.06 1.59
N ASP A 127 4.44 4.98 2.56
CA ASP A 127 5.35 5.04 3.71
C ASP A 127 4.58 4.62 5.00
N VAL A 128 4.83 3.43 5.53
CA VAL A 128 4.05 2.89 6.67
C VAL A 128 4.91 2.63 7.92
N CYS A 129 4.52 3.24 9.03
CA CYS A 129 5.06 3.00 10.37
C CYS A 129 4.09 2.17 11.24
N GLY A 130 3.96 0.89 10.91
CA GLY A 130 3.11 -0.06 11.64
C GLY A 130 2.88 -1.30 10.79
N GLU A 131 1.62 -1.63 10.53
CA GLU A 131 1.25 -2.80 9.72
C GLU A 131 0.68 -2.32 8.38
N ALA A 132 1.07 -2.96 7.28
CA ALA A 132 0.62 -2.64 5.94
C ALA A 132 0.11 -3.91 5.23
N ASP A 133 -1.07 -3.82 4.62
CA ASP A 133 -1.63 -4.81 3.68
C ASP A 133 -1.93 -4.09 2.36
N SER A 134 -1.57 -4.68 1.22
CA SER A 134 -1.72 -4.03 -0.09
C SER A 134 -1.94 -5.02 -1.23
N ASP A 135 -3.02 -4.80 -1.98
CA ASP A 135 -3.40 -5.53 -3.19
C ASP A 135 -3.23 -4.60 -4.42
N VAL A 136 -2.14 -4.76 -5.18
CA VAL A 136 -1.81 -3.84 -6.28
C VAL A 136 -1.84 -4.51 -7.66
N SER A 137 -2.67 -3.96 -8.56
CA SER A 137 -2.70 -4.30 -9.98
C SER A 137 -2.03 -3.21 -10.84
N GLY A 138 -0.70 -3.14 -10.74
CA GLY A 138 0.12 -2.19 -11.49
C GLY A 138 1.53 -2.12 -10.90
N GLU A 139 1.98 -0.94 -10.52
CA GLU A 139 3.31 -0.71 -9.97
C GLU A 139 3.17 -0.27 -8.50
N THR A 140 4.01 -0.78 -7.61
CA THR A 140 4.03 -0.39 -6.19
C THR A 140 5.44 -0.09 -5.72
N ASP A 141 5.58 0.96 -4.91
CA ASP A 141 6.77 1.32 -4.14
C ASP A 141 6.34 1.45 -2.67
N SER A 142 7.08 0.84 -1.73
CA SER A 142 6.65 0.78 -0.33
C SER A 142 7.80 0.72 0.67
N ASP A 143 7.84 1.66 1.62
CA ASP A 143 8.76 1.65 2.76
C ASP A 143 7.99 1.31 4.05
N VAL A 144 8.24 0.12 4.64
CA VAL A 144 7.51 -0.34 5.83
C VAL A 144 8.42 -0.54 7.03
N CYS A 145 8.09 0.13 8.14
CA CYS A 145 8.71 -0.03 9.45
C CYS A 145 7.83 -0.86 10.41
N GLY A 146 7.61 -2.13 10.10
CA GLY A 146 6.83 -3.06 10.92
C GLY A 146 6.56 -4.38 10.19
N GLU A 147 5.29 -4.78 10.08
CA GLU A 147 4.89 -5.97 9.30
C GLU A 147 4.25 -5.51 7.98
N ALA A 148 4.60 -6.16 6.87
CA ALA A 148 4.08 -5.88 5.54
C ALA A 148 3.57 -7.17 4.89
N GLU A 149 2.34 -7.14 4.37
CA GLU A 149 1.77 -8.17 3.49
C GLU A 149 1.42 -7.50 2.14
N SER A 150 1.75 -8.13 1.00
CA SER A 150 1.45 -7.55 -0.31
C SER A 150 1.20 -8.59 -1.41
N ASP A 151 0.10 -8.44 -2.16
CA ASP A 151 -0.18 -9.20 -3.39
C ASP A 151 -0.07 -8.28 -4.62
N VAL A 152 0.92 -8.50 -5.47
CA VAL A 152 1.20 -7.62 -6.62
C VAL A 152 1.08 -8.33 -7.97
N CYS A 153 0.30 -7.73 -8.87
CA CYS A 153 0.17 -8.13 -10.27
C CYS A 153 0.84 -7.11 -11.20
N GLY A 154 2.16 -6.99 -11.12
CA GLY A 154 2.96 -6.10 -11.95
C GLY A 154 4.38 -5.98 -11.40
N GLU A 155 4.85 -4.77 -11.14
CA GLU A 155 6.18 -4.51 -10.62
C GLU A 155 6.06 -4.05 -9.15
N ALA A 156 6.92 -4.57 -8.28
CA ALA A 156 6.98 -4.21 -6.87
C ALA A 156 8.40 -3.83 -6.46
N ASP A 157 8.54 -2.69 -5.79
CA ASP A 157 9.74 -2.25 -5.07
C ASP A 157 9.37 -2.10 -3.58
N SER A 158 10.19 -2.62 -2.66
CA SER A 158 9.85 -2.60 -1.23
C SER A 158 11.06 -2.62 -0.30
N ASP A 159 11.13 -1.66 0.63
CA ASP A 159 12.10 -1.64 1.73
C ASP A 159 11.39 -1.93 3.07
N VAL A 160 11.63 -3.11 3.66
CA VAL A 160 10.96 -3.51 4.91
C VAL A 160 11.93 -3.66 6.08
N SER A 161 11.68 -2.93 7.16
CA SER A 161 12.38 -3.04 8.45
C SER A 161 11.54 -3.79 9.48
N GLY A 162 11.34 -5.08 9.25
CA GLY A 162 10.61 -5.97 10.15
C GLY A 162 10.28 -7.30 9.48
N GLU A 163 9.00 -7.62 9.37
CA GLU A 163 8.53 -8.86 8.74
C GLU A 163 7.87 -8.52 7.41
N ALA A 164 8.18 -9.25 6.34
CA ALA A 164 7.58 -9.07 5.02
C ALA A 164 7.05 -10.41 4.49
N ASP A 165 5.81 -10.41 3.97
CA ASP A 165 5.22 -11.49 3.18
C ASP A 165 4.75 -10.93 1.84
N SER A 166 5.07 -11.58 0.73
CA SER A 166 4.72 -11.04 -0.60
C SER A 166 4.42 -12.13 -1.64
N ASP A 167 3.27 -12.03 -2.30
CA ASP A 167 2.91 -12.86 -3.47
C ASP A 167 2.90 -12.02 -4.75
N VAL A 168 3.90 -12.20 -5.62
CA VAL A 168 4.05 -11.34 -6.81
C VAL A 168 3.99 -12.12 -8.12
N SER A 169 3.19 -11.62 -9.05
CA SER A 169 3.10 -12.07 -10.44
C SER A 169 3.68 -11.05 -11.41
N GLY A 170 5.01 -10.89 -11.37
CA GLY A 170 5.74 -9.99 -12.26
C GLY A 170 7.19 -9.85 -11.78
N GLU A 171 7.65 -8.62 -11.62
CA GLU A 171 9.02 -8.33 -11.21
C GLU A 171 9.02 -7.78 -9.78
N VAL A 172 10.01 -8.18 -8.98
CA VAL A 172 10.19 -7.74 -7.59
C VAL A 172 11.61 -7.27 -7.37
N ASP A 173 11.77 -6.11 -6.74
CA ASP A 173 12.98 -5.65 -6.07
C ASP A 173 12.65 -5.46 -4.58
N SER A 174 13.45 -6.01 -3.67
CA SER A 174 13.13 -5.91 -2.22
C SER A 174 14.34 -5.94 -1.31
N ASP A 175 14.45 -4.97 -0.40
CA ASP A 175 15.43 -4.96 0.69
C ASP A 175 14.75 -5.19 2.05
N VAL A 176 15.00 -6.35 2.68
CA VAL A 176 14.37 -6.70 3.97
C VAL A 176 15.39 -6.80 5.10
N SER A 177 15.18 -6.03 6.17
CA SER A 177 15.94 -6.09 7.43
C SER A 177 15.15 -6.78 8.54
N GLY A 178 14.94 -8.08 8.38
CA GLY A 178 14.28 -8.93 9.37
C GLY A 178 13.94 -10.29 8.77
N GLU A 179 12.68 -10.67 8.78
CA GLU A 179 12.22 -11.94 8.20
C GLU A 179 11.45 -11.62 6.90
N ALA A 180 11.70 -12.41 5.86
CA ALA A 180 11.02 -12.29 4.57
C ALA A 180 10.47 -13.64 4.13
N ASP A 181 9.20 -13.70 3.73
CA ASP A 181 8.58 -14.80 2.98
C ASP A 181 8.10 -14.24 1.63
N SER A 182 8.27 -15.00 0.55
CA SER A 182 7.90 -14.51 -0.79
C SER A 182 7.58 -15.64 -1.77
N ASN A 183 6.47 -15.51 -2.50
CA ASN A 183 6.17 -16.38 -3.64
C ASN A 183 6.12 -15.56 -4.94
N VAL A 184 7.11 -15.76 -5.82
CA VAL A 184 7.24 -14.96 -7.04
C VAL A 184 7.07 -15.79 -8.31
N SER A 185 6.18 -15.36 -9.19
CA SER A 185 5.98 -15.88 -10.55
C SER A 185 6.49 -14.90 -11.61
N GLY A 186 7.81 -14.70 -11.63
CA GLY A 186 8.49 -13.85 -12.60
C GLY A 186 9.96 -13.70 -12.23
N GLU A 187 10.44 -12.47 -12.14
CA GLU A 187 11.82 -12.16 -11.81
C GLU A 187 11.87 -11.55 -10.40
N VAL A 188 12.86 -11.93 -9.60
CA VAL A 188 13.07 -11.36 -8.27
C VAL A 188 14.54 -10.98 -8.09
N ASP A 189 14.77 -9.77 -7.56
CA ASP A 189 16.02 -9.31 -6.97
C ASP A 189 15.75 -9.01 -5.48
N SER A 190 16.54 -9.54 -4.56
CA SER A 190 16.29 -9.31 -3.12
C SER A 190 17.55 -9.33 -2.26
N ASP A 191 17.70 -8.33 -1.39
CA ASP A 191 18.72 -8.30 -0.35
C ASP A 191 18.10 -8.47 1.04
N VAL A 192 18.32 -9.61 1.69
CA VAL A 192 17.75 -9.90 3.02
C VAL A 192 18.83 -9.94 4.11
N SER A 193 18.64 -9.16 5.17
CA SER A 193 19.48 -9.13 6.37
C SER A 193 18.77 -9.77 7.58
N GLY A 194 18.50 -11.06 7.47
CA GLY A 194 17.93 -11.88 8.54
C GLY A 194 17.57 -13.26 8.01
N GLU A 195 16.34 -13.70 8.17
CA GLU A 195 15.88 -14.98 7.66
C GLU A 195 15.04 -14.75 6.39
N ALA A 196 15.21 -15.62 5.39
CA ALA A 196 14.45 -15.54 4.14
C ALA A 196 13.89 -16.93 3.77
N ASP A 197 12.61 -16.99 3.43
CA ASP A 197 11.96 -18.10 2.72
C ASP A 197 11.46 -17.57 1.37
N SER A 198 11.66 -18.34 0.29
CA SER A 198 11.30 -17.87 -1.05
C SER A 198 11.00 -19.00 -2.04
N ASP A 199 9.84 -18.94 -2.67
CA ASP A 199 9.37 -19.86 -3.71
C ASP A 199 9.28 -19.13 -5.07
N VAL A 200 10.26 -19.35 -5.96
CA VAL A 200 10.38 -18.59 -7.22
C VAL A 200 10.14 -19.46 -8.45
N SER A 201 9.22 -19.05 -9.31
CA SER A 201 8.93 -19.64 -10.63
C SER A 201 9.36 -18.74 -11.79
N GLY A 202 10.67 -18.49 -11.88
CA GLY A 202 11.29 -17.72 -12.95
C GLY A 202 12.77 -17.51 -12.67
N GLU A 203 13.23 -16.27 -12.69
CA GLU A 203 14.63 -15.95 -12.40
C GLU A 203 14.73 -15.34 -10.99
N ALA A 204 15.75 -15.73 -10.24
CA ALA A 204 16.03 -15.20 -8.91
C ALA A 204 17.48 -14.73 -8.80
N ASP A 205 17.68 -13.50 -8.36
CA ASP A 205 18.94 -12.98 -7.80
C ASP A 205 18.71 -12.61 -6.33
N SER A 206 19.58 -13.06 -5.42
CA SER A 206 19.39 -12.76 -3.99
C SER A 206 20.70 -12.73 -3.21
N ASP A 207 20.92 -11.70 -2.39
CA ASP A 207 22.04 -11.65 -1.43
C ASP A 207 21.50 -11.67 0.02
N VAL A 208 21.64 -12.83 0.69
CA VAL A 208 21.13 -13.01 2.07
C VAL A 208 22.25 -13.01 3.12
N SER A 209 22.06 -12.28 4.21
CA SER A 209 22.96 -12.20 5.36
C SER A 209 22.32 -12.76 6.64
N GLY A 210 21.99 -14.04 6.61
CA GLY A 210 21.49 -14.82 7.73
C GLY A 210 21.15 -16.22 7.27
N GLU A 211 19.98 -16.73 7.60
CA GLU A 211 19.54 -18.05 7.17
C GLU A 211 18.61 -17.93 5.95
N THR A 212 18.64 -18.92 5.07
CA THR A 212 17.83 -18.90 3.84
C THR A 212 17.30 -20.30 3.55
N ASP A 213 16.00 -20.40 3.26
CA ASP A 213 15.38 -21.52 2.54
C ASP A 213 14.84 -20.99 1.21
N SER A 214 15.04 -21.72 0.11
CA SER A 214 14.53 -21.27 -1.19
C SER A 214 14.31 -22.41 -2.18
N ASP A 215 13.15 -22.43 -2.85
CA ASP A 215 12.87 -23.31 -3.98
C ASP A 215 12.73 -22.51 -5.29
N VAL A 216 13.69 -22.69 -6.21
CA VAL A 216 13.71 -21.94 -7.49
C VAL A 216 13.48 -22.87 -8.68
N SER A 217 12.48 -22.57 -9.50
CA SER A 217 12.11 -23.26 -10.74
C SER A 217 12.46 -22.47 -12.01
N GLY A 218 13.71 -22.05 -12.15
CA GLY A 218 14.23 -21.39 -13.36
C GLY A 218 15.74 -21.14 -13.26
N GLU A 219 16.22 -19.92 -13.51
CA GLU A 219 17.62 -19.59 -13.21
C GLU A 219 17.75 -18.97 -11.81
N ALA A 220 18.79 -19.37 -11.08
CA ALA A 220 19.09 -18.84 -9.75
C ALA A 220 20.54 -18.33 -9.66
N ASN A 221 20.71 -17.14 -9.11
CA ASN A 221 21.96 -16.55 -8.65
C ASN A 221 21.79 -16.14 -7.18
N SER A 222 22.68 -16.57 -6.29
CA SER A 222 22.54 -16.19 -4.89
C SER A 222 23.88 -16.06 -4.17
N ASN A 223 24.06 -15.05 -3.32
CA ASN A 223 25.17 -14.99 -2.37
C ASN A 223 24.68 -14.90 -0.92
N ALA A 224 24.56 -16.04 -0.27
CA ALA A 224 24.24 -16.09 1.14
C ALA A 224 25.47 -16.12 2.06
N SER A 225 25.38 -15.48 3.22
CA SER A 225 26.40 -15.46 4.28
C SER A 225 25.91 -15.95 5.64
N GLY A 226 25.25 -17.12 5.67
CA GLY A 226 24.90 -17.89 6.88
C GLY A 226 24.57 -19.35 6.53
N GLU A 227 23.57 -19.97 7.17
CA GLU A 227 23.08 -21.29 6.77
C GLU A 227 22.13 -21.17 5.56
N VAL A 228 22.20 -22.14 4.65
CA VAL A 228 21.43 -22.12 3.40
C VAL A 228 20.90 -23.52 3.13
N ASP A 229 19.58 -23.64 3.04
CA ASP A 229 18.87 -24.73 2.37
C ASP A 229 18.32 -24.21 1.04
N SER A 230 18.43 -24.99 -0.03
CA SER A 230 17.94 -24.55 -1.34
C SER A 230 17.74 -25.69 -2.32
N ASN A 231 16.57 -25.70 -2.99
CA ASN A 231 16.27 -26.62 -4.08
C ASN A 231 16.07 -25.88 -5.40
N VAL A 232 17.08 -25.94 -6.27
CA VAL A 232 17.00 -25.35 -7.61
C VAL A 232 16.71 -26.40 -8.68
N SER A 233 15.61 -26.18 -9.42
CA SER A 233 15.16 -26.97 -10.57
C SER A 233 15.38 -26.23 -11.90
N GLY A 234 16.62 -25.80 -12.17
CA GLY A 234 17.00 -25.18 -13.44
C GLY A 234 18.50 -24.87 -13.55
N GLU A 235 18.87 -23.68 -14.04
CA GLU A 235 20.28 -23.27 -14.13
C GLU A 235 20.73 -22.55 -12.84
N VAL A 236 21.96 -22.80 -12.39
CA VAL A 236 22.52 -22.19 -11.18
C VAL A 236 23.82 -21.46 -11.52
N ARG A 237 23.94 -20.20 -11.11
CA ARG A 237 25.18 -19.42 -11.25
C ARG A 237 25.52 -18.73 -9.92
N GLN A 238 26.54 -19.26 -9.23
CA GLN A 238 27.13 -18.79 -7.95
C GLN A 238 26.35 -19.06 -6.65
N TYR A 239 27.13 -19.46 -5.62
CA TYR A 239 26.77 -19.66 -4.19
C TYR A 239 28.05 -19.56 -3.32
N ARG A 240 27.99 -18.91 -2.15
CA ARG A 240 29.10 -18.84 -1.17
C ARG A 240 28.69 -18.81 0.32
N GLY A 241 28.15 -19.91 0.85
CA GLY A 241 27.94 -20.16 2.29
C GLY A 241 28.51 -21.50 2.82
N ASP A 242 28.29 -21.83 4.10
CA ASP A 242 28.42 -23.20 4.65
C ASP A 242 27.11 -23.95 4.33
N LEU A 243 27.16 -24.99 3.50
CA LEU A 243 26.13 -25.20 2.46
C LEU A 243 25.67 -26.66 2.31
N ASP A 244 24.35 -26.90 2.26
CA ASP A 244 23.72 -28.19 1.84
C ASP A 244 22.78 -27.94 0.62
N ILE A 245 23.31 -27.85 -0.61
CA ILE A 245 22.48 -27.65 -1.83
C ILE A 245 21.97 -28.99 -2.39
N HIS A 246 20.67 -29.07 -2.67
CA HIS A 246 20.04 -30.15 -3.41
C HIS A 246 19.71 -29.77 -4.87
N ILE A 247 20.71 -29.81 -5.77
CA ILE A 247 20.48 -29.56 -7.21
C ILE A 247 19.83 -30.79 -7.89
N LEU A 248 18.58 -30.68 -8.31
CA LEU A 248 17.87 -31.71 -9.10
C LEU A 248 17.83 -31.35 -10.59
N THR A 249 18.97 -31.47 -11.29
CA THR A 249 18.95 -31.36 -12.76
C THR A 249 18.13 -32.52 -13.36
N ARG A 250 16.91 -32.26 -13.85
CA ARG A 250 16.23 -33.23 -14.74
C ARG A 250 17.06 -33.36 -16.02
N PRO A 251 17.53 -34.56 -16.39
CA PRO A 251 18.15 -34.73 -17.69
C PRO A 251 17.11 -34.43 -18.78
N PRO A 252 17.48 -33.75 -19.89
CA PRO A 252 16.58 -33.59 -21.01
C PRO A 252 16.17 -35.00 -21.48
N ASP A 253 14.86 -35.25 -21.50
CA ASP A 253 14.28 -36.53 -21.91
C ASP A 253 14.88 -37.00 -23.25
N LEU A 254 15.38 -38.24 -23.25
CA LEU A 254 15.91 -38.98 -24.41
C LEU A 254 14.81 -39.74 -25.15
#